data_AF-A0A350W3P1-F1
#
_entry.id   AF-A0A350W3P1-F1
#
_cell.length_a   1.000
_cell.length_b   1.000
_cell.length_c   1.000
_cell.angle_alpha   90.00
_cell.angle_beta   90.00
_cell.angle_gamma   90.00
#
_symmetry.space_group_name_H-M   'P 1'
#
loop_
_entity.id
_entity.type
_entity.pdbx_description
1 polymer ?
#
loop_
_entity_poly.entity_id
_entity_poly.type
_entity_poly.pdbx_seq_one_letter_code
_entity_poly.pdbx_strand_id
1 'polypeptide(L)'
;MSEANKKYGIGEIDNHESTRKYLGINLKIFPFDFAFRTIRTHITIDEPFSKNDSDIEKIHNALKNGKSFISNDYFSNARGFQFYRENDKITVKIPRAAKIKIIKNGNLFAESFSDTLVVKTEGNGVYRCECYLKKFGFKPWIFSNPLFV
;
A
#
# COMPACT_ATOMS: atom_id res chain seq x y z
N MET A 1 13.17 17.11 -16.46
CA MET A 1 11.71 16.91 -16.32
C MET A 1 11.17 18.14 -15.62
N SER A 2 10.18 18.82 -16.18
CA SER A 2 9.41 19.80 -15.40
C SER A 2 8.89 19.08 -14.15
N GLU A 3 8.82 19.78 -13.01
CA GLU A 3 8.18 19.27 -11.80
C GLU A 3 6.69 19.04 -12.07
N ALA A 4 6.36 17.96 -12.77
CA ALA A 4 5.03 17.38 -12.71
C ALA A 4 4.74 17.16 -11.23
N ASN A 5 3.68 17.80 -10.75
CA ASN A 5 3.34 17.90 -9.35
C ASN A 5 3.11 16.49 -8.78
N LYS A 6 4.16 15.87 -8.23
CA LYS A 6 4.17 14.46 -7.80
C LYS A 6 3.01 14.25 -6.83
N LYS A 7 2.11 13.33 -7.15
CA LYS A 7 0.96 13.00 -6.31
C LYS A 7 1.18 11.64 -5.66
N TYR A 8 0.92 11.61 -4.36
CA TYR A 8 0.97 10.41 -3.53
C TYR A 8 -0.39 10.24 -2.87
N GLY A 9 -0.79 8.99 -2.66
CA GLY A 9 -2.03 8.60 -2.01
C GLY A 9 -1.82 8.08 -0.60
N ILE A 10 -2.88 8.18 0.19
CA ILE A 10 -3.08 7.51 1.48
C ILE A 10 -4.42 6.77 1.45
N GLY A 11 -4.55 5.74 2.28
CA GLY A 11 -5.77 4.96 2.40
C GLY A 11 -6.60 5.45 3.57
N GLU A 12 -7.91 5.56 3.35
CA GLU A 12 -8.91 5.96 4.33
C GLU A 12 -10.06 4.95 4.35
N ILE A 13 -10.75 4.85 5.48
CA ILE A 13 -11.97 4.09 5.66
C ILE A 13 -13.10 5.08 5.90
N ASP A 14 -14.02 5.18 4.93
CA ASP A 14 -15.28 5.89 5.10
C ASP A 14 -16.32 4.95 5.74
N ASN A 15 -16.38 4.93 7.07
CA ASN A 15 -17.27 4.04 7.83
C ASN A 15 -18.17 4.81 8.80
N HIS A 16 -19.45 4.47 8.79
CA HIS A 16 -20.46 5.07 9.65
C HIS A 16 -21.22 3.98 10.41
N GLU A 17 -20.53 3.29 11.34
CA GLU A 17 -21.05 2.16 12.15
C GLU A 17 -22.57 2.25 12.37
N SER A 18 -23.31 1.48 11.58
CA SER A 18 -24.76 1.62 11.48
C SER A 18 -25.43 0.47 12.22
N THR A 19 -26.32 0.78 13.16
CA THR A 19 -27.10 -0.26 13.83
C THR A 19 -28.38 -0.51 13.04
N ARG A 20 -28.61 -1.77 12.64
CA ARG A 20 -29.85 -2.19 11.98
C ARG A 20 -30.58 -3.21 12.83
N LYS A 21 -31.88 -3.02 12.99
CA LYS A 21 -32.75 -3.97 13.68
C LYS A 21 -33.30 -4.96 12.65
N TYR A 22 -32.99 -6.24 12.84
CA TYR A 22 -33.53 -7.32 12.03
C TYR A 22 -34.18 -8.36 12.94
N LEU A 23 -35.49 -8.59 12.77
CA LEU A 23 -36.28 -9.54 13.56
C LEU A 23 -36.12 -9.38 15.09
N GLY A 24 -36.09 -8.14 15.59
CA GLY A 24 -35.94 -7.86 17.03
C GLY A 24 -34.49 -7.87 17.54
N ILE A 25 -33.53 -8.31 16.73
CA ILE A 25 -32.10 -8.33 17.04
C ILE A 25 -31.43 -7.08 16.47
N ASN A 26 -30.63 -6.40 17.28
CA ASN A 26 -29.80 -5.28 16.83
C ASN A 26 -28.47 -5.81 16.28
N LEU A 27 -28.23 -5.59 14.99
CA LEU A 27 -26.98 -5.95 14.32
C LEU A 27 -26.19 -4.67 14.02
N LYS A 28 -24.92 -4.64 14.45
CA LYS A 28 -23.97 -3.60 14.06
C LYS A 28 -23.38 -3.94 12.70
N ILE A 29 -23.63 -3.08 11.72
CA ILE A 29 -23.07 -3.21 10.38
C ILE A 29 -21.76 -2.41 10.34
N PHE A 30 -20.66 -3.11 10.03
CA PHE A 30 -19.29 -2.58 10.02
C PHE A 30 -18.91 -1.84 11.31
N PRO A 31 -18.84 -2.55 12.45
CA PRO A 31 -18.38 -1.94 13.69
C PRO A 31 -16.96 -1.40 13.52
N PHE A 32 -16.63 -0.27 14.17
CA PHE A 32 -15.34 0.39 13.97
C PHE A 32 -14.13 -0.47 14.33
N ASP A 33 -14.27 -1.34 15.34
CA ASP A 33 -13.23 -2.27 15.78
C ASP A 33 -12.83 -3.27 14.69
N PHE A 34 -13.76 -3.65 13.82
CA PHE A 34 -13.52 -4.41 12.60
C PHE A 34 -12.98 -3.49 11.50
N ALA A 35 -13.67 -2.39 11.21
CA ALA A 35 -13.36 -1.52 10.07
C ALA A 35 -11.90 -1.03 10.11
N PHE A 36 -11.43 -0.52 11.25
CA PHE A 36 -10.06 0.00 11.41
C PHE A 36 -8.95 -1.07 11.33
N ARG A 37 -9.30 -2.35 11.25
CA ARG A 37 -8.33 -3.44 11.00
C ARG A 37 -8.21 -3.78 9.51
N THR A 38 -9.00 -3.15 8.65
CA THR A 38 -9.05 -3.44 7.21
C THR A 38 -8.00 -2.63 6.45
N ILE A 39 -8.27 -1.36 6.13
CA ILE A 39 -7.35 -0.51 5.37
C ILE A 39 -6.36 0.18 6.30
N ARG A 40 -5.08 0.10 5.97
CA ARG A 40 -4.00 0.76 6.71
C ARG A 40 -3.07 1.51 5.77
N THR A 41 -2.70 2.72 6.17
CA THR A 41 -1.59 3.46 5.56
C THR A 41 -0.32 3.13 6.35
N HIS A 42 0.61 2.44 5.71
CA HIS A 42 1.94 2.16 6.25
C HIS A 42 2.89 3.28 5.85
N ILE A 43 3.66 3.79 6.81
CA ILE A 43 4.66 4.85 6.59
C ILE A 43 6.05 4.24 6.81
N THR A 44 6.97 4.52 5.90
CA THR A 44 8.36 4.08 5.98
C THR A 44 9.24 5.25 6.40
N ILE A 45 9.91 5.09 7.53
CA ILE A 45 10.88 6.03 8.09
C ILE A 45 12.24 5.35 8.18
N ASP A 46 13.31 6.12 8.01
CA ASP A 46 14.67 5.59 7.94
C ASP A 46 15.22 5.27 9.36
N GLU A 47 14.70 5.96 10.38
CA GLU A 47 15.08 5.79 11.78
C GLU A 47 13.87 5.45 12.65
N PRO A 48 14.03 4.70 13.76
CA PRO A 48 12.97 4.51 14.74
C PRO A 48 12.44 5.84 15.32
N PHE A 49 11.23 5.77 15.86
CA PHE A 49 10.64 6.90 16.58
C PHE A 49 11.47 7.25 17.83
N SER A 50 11.82 8.52 17.94
CA SER A 50 12.52 9.11 19.09
C SER A 50 11.58 9.37 20.27
N LYS A 51 10.26 9.25 20.06
CA LYS A 51 9.16 9.50 21.01
C LYS A 51 9.10 10.95 21.50
N ASN A 52 9.36 11.89 20.61
CA ASN A 52 9.23 13.34 20.83
C ASN A 52 8.79 14.05 19.54
N ASP A 53 8.60 15.36 19.60
CA ASP A 53 8.03 16.16 18.49
C ASP A 53 8.83 16.09 17.18
N SER A 54 10.13 15.72 17.21
CA SER A 54 10.91 15.51 15.98
C SER A 54 10.34 14.39 15.09
N ASP A 55 9.58 13.45 15.66
CA ASP A 55 8.94 12.37 14.91
C ASP A 55 7.80 12.87 14.01
N ILE A 56 7.20 14.02 14.33
CA ILE A 56 6.18 14.66 13.49
C ILE A 56 6.82 15.00 12.13
N GLU A 57 7.98 15.64 12.15
CA GLU A 57 8.72 15.98 10.92
C GLU A 57 9.14 14.73 10.15
N LYS A 58 9.50 13.64 10.82
CA LYS A 58 9.81 12.36 10.14
C LYS A 58 8.60 11.83 9.36
N ILE A 59 7.42 11.85 9.98
CA ILE A 59 6.16 11.41 9.35
C ILE A 59 5.81 12.31 8.16
N HIS A 60 5.84 13.63 8.37
CA HIS A 60 5.53 14.60 7.32
C HIS A 60 6.47 14.46 6.12
N ASN A 61 7.78 14.30 6.37
CA ASN A 61 8.75 14.07 5.32
C ASN A 61 8.52 12.75 4.58
N ALA A 62 8.18 11.67 5.28
CA ALA A 62 7.85 10.40 4.65
C ALA A 62 6.63 10.54 3.72
N LEU A 63 5.55 11.16 4.19
CA LEU A 63 4.33 11.38 3.39
C LEU A 63 4.57 12.31 2.20
N LYS A 64 5.29 13.43 2.39
CA LYS A 64 5.65 14.39 1.33
C LYS A 64 6.47 13.75 0.21
N ASN A 65 7.27 12.74 0.53
CA ASN A 65 8.11 12.01 -0.42
C ASN A 65 7.49 10.68 -0.89
N GLY A 66 6.23 10.40 -0.54
CA GLY A 66 5.56 9.17 -0.96
C GLY A 66 6.13 7.89 -0.35
N LYS A 67 6.88 7.98 0.75
CA LYS A 67 7.38 6.84 1.55
C LYS A 67 6.24 6.22 2.37
N SER A 68 5.16 5.86 1.70
CA SER A 68 4.00 5.21 2.28
C SER A 68 3.32 4.29 1.26
N PHE A 69 2.55 3.34 1.77
CA PHE A 69 1.73 2.45 0.96
C PHE A 69 0.44 2.09 1.69
N ILE A 70 -0.54 1.62 0.93
CA ILE A 70 -1.86 1.24 1.45
C ILE A 70 -1.93 -0.28 1.46
N SER A 71 -2.42 -0.87 2.54
CA SER A 71 -2.74 -2.28 2.62
C SER A 71 -4.18 -2.54 3.03
N ASN A 72 -4.74 -3.66 2.59
CA ASN A 72 -5.91 -4.29 3.18
C ASN A 72 -5.46 -5.41 4.13
N ASP A 73 -5.13 -5.01 5.36
CA ASP A 73 -4.61 -5.84 6.44
C ASP A 73 -5.63 -6.86 6.97
N TYR A 74 -6.92 -6.71 6.63
CA TYR A 74 -7.94 -7.75 6.90
C TYR A 74 -7.55 -9.09 6.27
N PHE A 75 -6.95 -9.07 5.08
CA PHE A 75 -6.53 -10.30 4.41
C PHE A 75 -5.17 -10.79 4.90
N SER A 76 -4.20 -9.91 5.13
CA SER A 76 -2.90 -10.27 5.70
C SER A 76 -2.14 -9.00 6.10
N ASN A 77 -1.35 -9.08 7.17
CA ASN A 77 -0.42 -8.01 7.55
C ASN A 77 0.62 -7.76 6.44
N ALA A 78 0.77 -6.51 6.00
CA ALA A 78 1.70 -6.10 4.94
C ALA A 78 3.09 -5.65 5.43
N ARG A 79 3.38 -5.71 6.73
CA ARG A 79 4.69 -5.37 7.30
C ARG A 79 5.81 -6.19 6.63
N GLY A 80 6.85 -5.50 6.18
CA GLY A 80 7.95 -6.10 5.42
C GLY A 80 7.84 -5.91 3.91
N PHE A 81 6.75 -5.30 3.41
CA PHE A 81 6.67 -4.84 2.03
C PHE A 81 7.81 -3.88 1.68
N GLN A 82 8.43 -4.10 0.51
CA GLN A 82 9.46 -3.24 -0.06
C GLN A 82 9.18 -3.05 -1.55
N PHE A 83 9.26 -1.80 -2.00
CA PHE A 83 9.20 -1.43 -3.40
C PHE A 83 10.20 -0.31 -3.66
N TYR A 84 11.27 -0.64 -4.37
CA TYR A 84 12.38 0.29 -4.58
C TYR A 84 13.06 0.02 -5.92
N ARG A 85 13.87 1.00 -6.35
CA ARG A 85 14.74 0.88 -7.50
C ARG A 85 16.20 0.95 -7.06
N GLU A 86 17.00 0.11 -7.67
CA GLU A 86 18.45 0.11 -7.56
C GLU A 86 19.02 -0.04 -8.98
N ASN A 87 19.80 0.94 -9.43
CA ASN A 87 20.33 0.99 -10.81
C ASN A 87 19.21 0.87 -11.87
N ASP A 88 19.31 -0.08 -12.78
CA ASP A 88 18.32 -0.36 -13.82
C ASP A 88 17.29 -1.41 -13.39
N LYS A 89 17.10 -1.66 -12.08
CA LYS A 89 16.18 -2.69 -11.58
C LYS A 89 15.17 -2.14 -10.58
N ILE A 90 13.92 -2.53 -10.75
CA ILE A 90 12.86 -2.36 -9.76
C ILE A 90 12.66 -3.70 -9.04
N THR A 91 12.66 -3.65 -7.71
CA THR A 91 12.44 -4.80 -6.85
C THR A 91 11.18 -4.60 -6.01
N VAL A 92 10.32 -5.62 -6.02
CA VAL A 92 9.20 -5.78 -5.11
C VAL A 92 9.49 -6.97 -4.21
N LYS A 93 9.36 -6.79 -2.89
CA LYS A 93 9.29 -7.88 -1.91
C LYS A 93 8.04 -7.73 -1.07
N ILE A 94 7.32 -8.81 -0.86
CA ILE A 94 6.10 -8.86 -0.05
C ILE A 94 6.24 -9.95 1.01
N PRO A 95 5.57 -9.82 2.17
CA PRO A 95 5.75 -10.76 3.28
C PRO A 95 5.14 -12.14 3.04
N ARG A 96 4.43 -12.34 1.92
CA ARG A 96 3.81 -13.60 1.53
C ARG A 96 3.62 -13.64 0.02
N ALA A 97 3.81 -14.82 -0.57
CA ALA A 97 3.54 -15.04 -1.99
C ALA A 97 2.10 -14.61 -2.37
N ALA A 98 2.02 -13.77 -3.39
CA ALA A 98 0.79 -13.19 -3.91
C ALA A 98 0.96 -12.87 -5.41
N LYS A 99 -0.11 -12.47 -6.07
CA LYS A 99 -0.01 -11.90 -7.42
C LYS A 99 0.54 -10.48 -7.28
N ILE A 100 1.74 -10.23 -7.79
CA ILE A 100 2.41 -8.94 -7.86
C ILE A 100 2.22 -8.39 -9.27
N LYS A 101 1.78 -7.13 -9.38
CA LYS A 101 1.74 -6.37 -10.63
C LYS A 101 2.59 -5.12 -10.49
N ILE A 102 3.46 -4.88 -11.45
CA ILE A 102 4.12 -3.59 -11.64
C ILE A 102 3.39 -2.87 -12.77
N ILE A 103 2.91 -1.67 -12.48
CA ILE A 103 2.20 -0.79 -13.40
C ILE A 103 3.16 0.32 -13.80
N LYS A 104 3.32 0.60 -15.10
CA LYS A 104 4.13 1.69 -15.65
C LYS A 104 3.22 2.62 -16.46
N ASN A 105 3.15 3.89 -16.08
CA ASN A 105 2.33 4.91 -16.75
C ASN A 105 0.87 4.45 -16.95
N GLY A 106 0.29 3.78 -15.94
CA GLY A 106 -1.08 3.28 -15.96
C GLY A 106 -1.29 1.91 -16.63
N ASN A 107 -0.29 1.36 -17.30
CA ASN A 107 -0.38 0.07 -17.99
C ASN A 107 0.37 -1.04 -17.24
N LEU A 108 -0.08 -2.28 -17.36
CA LEU A 108 0.63 -3.43 -16.80
C LEU A 108 2.00 -3.56 -17.47
N PHE A 109 3.07 -3.54 -16.66
CA PHE A 109 4.45 -3.69 -17.11
C PHE A 109 4.98 -5.10 -16.85
N ALA A 110 4.70 -5.65 -15.67
CA ALA A 110 5.09 -7.01 -15.31
C ALA A 110 4.10 -7.60 -14.30
N GLU A 111 3.93 -8.92 -14.33
CA GLU A 111 3.13 -9.67 -13.36
C GLU A 111 3.87 -10.96 -12.98
N SER A 112 3.76 -11.38 -11.71
CA SER A 112 4.17 -12.70 -11.26
C SER A 112 3.36 -13.13 -10.03
N PHE A 113 3.26 -14.45 -9.79
CA PHE A 113 2.79 -14.98 -8.52
C PHE A 113 4.00 -15.47 -7.70
N SER A 114 4.47 -14.64 -6.77
CA SER A 114 5.70 -14.86 -6.01
C SER A 114 5.67 -13.99 -4.75
N ASP A 115 6.64 -14.14 -3.84
CA ASP A 115 6.90 -13.18 -2.76
C ASP A 115 7.89 -12.07 -3.18
N THR A 116 8.55 -12.26 -4.32
CA THR A 116 9.59 -11.37 -4.84
C THR A 116 9.45 -11.26 -6.36
N LEU A 117 9.55 -10.04 -6.88
CA LEU A 117 9.61 -9.75 -8.31
C LEU A 117 10.69 -8.71 -8.57
N VAL A 118 11.61 -9.02 -9.47
CA VAL A 118 12.67 -8.10 -9.93
C VAL A 118 12.53 -7.94 -11.42
N VAL A 119 12.48 -6.70 -11.89
CA VAL A 119 12.36 -6.37 -13.32
C VAL A 119 13.39 -5.31 -13.70
N LYS A 120 13.91 -5.40 -14.92
CA LYS A 120 14.72 -4.32 -15.49
C LYS A 120 13.82 -3.14 -15.85
N THR A 121 14.19 -1.94 -15.43
CA THR A 121 13.48 -0.71 -15.78
C THR A 121 13.61 -0.46 -17.28
N GLU A 122 12.50 -0.08 -17.91
CA GLU A 122 12.48 0.26 -19.33
C GLU A 122 12.27 1.77 -19.48
N GLY A 123 13.36 2.54 -19.42
CA GLY A 123 13.31 4.00 -19.51
C GLY A 123 12.55 4.68 -18.36
N ASN A 124 12.41 6.00 -18.50
CA ASN A 124 11.78 6.86 -17.51
C ASN A 124 10.27 6.65 -17.46
N GLY A 125 9.68 6.89 -16.30
CA GLY A 125 8.24 6.78 -16.10
C GLY A 125 7.82 6.67 -14.65
N VAL A 126 6.52 6.48 -14.46
CA VAL A 126 5.91 6.33 -13.14
C VAL A 126 5.55 4.87 -12.93
N TYR A 127 6.21 4.23 -11.97
CA TYR A 127 6.00 2.83 -11.63
C TYR A 127 5.19 2.71 -10.34
N ARG A 128 4.27 1.77 -10.25
CA ARG A 128 3.52 1.45 -9.02
C ARG A 128 3.38 -0.05 -8.87
N CYS A 129 3.39 -0.52 -7.63
CA CYS A 129 3.16 -1.92 -7.31
C CYS A 129 1.73 -2.14 -6.80
N GLU A 130 1.09 -3.20 -7.28
CA GLU A 130 -0.19 -3.71 -6.78
C GLU A 130 -0.03 -5.19 -6.43
N CYS A 131 -0.49 -5.60 -5.25
CA CYS A 131 -0.42 -6.99 -4.82
C CYS A 131 -1.81 -7.53 -4.49
N TYR A 132 -2.07 -8.78 -4.86
CA TYR A 132 -3.35 -9.43 -4.68
C TYR A 132 -3.18 -10.83 -4.07
N LEU A 133 -3.78 -11.04 -2.90
CA LEU A 133 -3.75 -12.33 -2.21
C LEU A 133 -4.73 -13.31 -2.85
N LYS A 134 -4.31 -14.57 -3.00
CA LYS A 134 -5.19 -15.66 -3.46
C LYS A 134 -6.04 -16.17 -2.29
N LYS A 135 -7.24 -15.60 -2.11
CA LYS A 135 -8.24 -15.96 -1.09
C LYS A 135 -9.64 -15.92 -1.70
N PHE A 136 -10.20 -17.08 -2.07
CA PHE A 136 -11.49 -17.16 -2.80
C PHE A 136 -11.52 -16.18 -4.00
N GLY A 137 -10.54 -16.36 -4.90
CA GLY A 137 -10.18 -15.40 -5.94
C GLY A 137 -8.99 -14.52 -5.55
N PHE A 138 -8.70 -13.50 -6.37
CA PHE A 138 -7.67 -12.50 -6.06
C PHE A 138 -8.28 -11.34 -5.30
N LYS A 139 -7.82 -11.11 -4.07
CA LYS A 139 -8.28 -10.01 -3.22
C LYS A 139 -7.23 -8.90 -3.20
N PRO A 140 -7.63 -7.63 -3.37
CA PRO A 140 -6.73 -6.49 -3.22
C PRO A 140 -6.00 -6.52 -1.89
N TRP A 141 -4.68 -6.35 -1.90
CA TRP A 141 -3.88 -6.41 -0.69
C TRP A 141 -2.97 -5.21 -0.51
N ILE A 142 -1.96 -4.98 -1.37
CA ILE A 142 -1.02 -3.86 -1.20
C ILE A 142 -1.08 -2.96 -2.44
N PHE A 143 -1.10 -1.66 -2.22
CA PHE A 143 -0.98 -0.64 -3.26
C PHE A 143 0.10 0.36 -2.84
N SER A 144 1.20 0.40 -3.60
CA SER A 144 2.29 1.33 -3.32
C SER A 144 1.96 2.74 -3.80
N ASN A 145 2.67 3.73 -3.25
CA ASN A 145 2.83 5.00 -3.94
C ASN A 145 3.71 4.86 -5.20
N PRO A 146 3.64 5.83 -6.13
CA PRO A 146 4.45 5.82 -7.34
C PRO A 146 5.94 6.00 -7.04
N LEU A 147 6.75 5.20 -7.72
CA LEU A 147 8.17 5.37 -7.89
C LEU A 147 8.41 6.10 -9.23
N PHE A 148 8.93 7.32 -9.15
CA PHE A 148 9.30 8.12 -10.31
C PHE A 148 10.73 7.77 -10.73
N VAL A 149 10.89 7.29 -11.95
CA VAL A 149 12.18 6.90 -12.56
C VAL A 149 12.52 7.84 -13.71
#